data_AF-A0A0N5C2X5-F1
#
_entry.id   AF-A0A0N5C2X5-F1
#
_cell.length_a   1.000
_cell.length_b   1.000
_cell.length_c   1.000
_cell.angle_alpha   90.00
_cell.angle_beta   90.00
_cell.angle_gamma   90.00
#
_symmetry.space_group_name_H-M   'P 1'
#
loop_
_entity.id
_entity.type
_entity.pdbx_description
1 polymer ?
#
loop_
_entity_poly.entity_id
_entity_poly.type
_entity_poly.pdbx_seq_one_letter_code
_entity_poly.pdbx_strand_id
1 'polypeptide(L)'
;MNFINLHHIFLLASLISASYGSCPQFPNDTYTKKNWWECTQGKVTISSINVITENGNSEYPIQFRKPFYVSIDGVNNGSPFTEPRLSMTLWTFGGWMGCSWHEVPTFGMLNNLDACKYGAQCPIPTGKINVKAKIDASRDTMLFSLLKNNATYQVRYFITDKKTNEKICVIVQARCLTEETTSKDI
;
A
#
# COMPACT_ATOMS: atom_id res chain seq x y z
N MET A 1 -32.14 -38.28 37.14
CA MET A 1 -32.41 -37.14 36.25
C MET A 1 -31.73 -35.91 36.84
N ASN A 2 -30.58 -35.52 36.30
CA ASN A 2 -29.85 -34.33 36.77
C ASN A 2 -30.41 -33.10 36.05
N PHE A 3 -31.07 -32.22 36.79
CA PHE A 3 -31.53 -30.93 36.30
C PHE A 3 -30.33 -30.00 36.19
N ILE A 4 -29.92 -29.69 34.96
CA ILE A 4 -28.94 -28.64 34.69
C ILE A 4 -29.64 -27.32 35.03
N ASN A 5 -29.17 -26.66 36.08
CA ASN A 5 -29.74 -25.41 36.59
C ASN A 5 -29.53 -24.28 35.56
N LEU A 6 -30.61 -23.61 35.17
CA LEU A 6 -30.67 -22.59 34.10
C LEU A 6 -29.65 -21.45 34.30
N HIS A 7 -29.25 -21.18 35.55
CA HIS A 7 -28.21 -20.21 35.90
C HIS A 7 -26.82 -20.55 35.36
N HIS A 8 -26.47 -21.84 35.22
CA HIS A 8 -25.17 -22.24 34.68
C HIS A 8 -25.10 -22.09 33.15
N ILE A 9 -26.23 -22.13 32.45
CA ILE A 9 -26.32 -21.92 31.00
C ILE A 9 -26.08 -20.43 30.65
N PHE A 10 -26.61 -19.50 31.46
CA PHE A 10 -26.39 -18.07 31.27
C PHE A 10 -24.92 -17.64 31.50
N LEU A 11 -24.23 -18.26 32.46
CA LEU A 11 -22.80 -17.99 32.72
C LEU A 11 -21.89 -18.54 31.60
N LEU A 12 -22.28 -19.63 30.93
CA LEU A 12 -21.55 -20.13 29.76
C LEU A 12 -21.78 -19.25 28.51
N ALA A 13 -23.00 -18.73 28.34
CA ALA A 13 -23.33 -17.84 27.22
C ALA A 13 -22.63 -16.47 27.31
N SER A 14 -22.36 -15.95 28.51
CA SER A 14 -21.62 -14.69 28.67
C SER A 14 -20.13 -14.81 28.35
N LEU A 15 -19.53 -15.99 28.52
CA LEU A 15 -18.12 -16.26 28.21
C LEU A 15 -17.86 -16.52 26.72
N ILE A 16 -18.91 -16.77 25.93
CA ILE A 16 -18.86 -16.88 24.46
C ILE A 16 -19.37 -15.58 23.81
N SER A 17 -19.21 -14.46 24.51
CA SER A 17 -19.08 -13.16 23.82
C SER A 17 -17.66 -13.11 23.23
N ALA A 18 -17.35 -14.07 22.34
CA ALA A 18 -16.19 -13.97 21.48
C ALA A 18 -16.30 -12.61 20.82
N SER A 19 -15.31 -11.77 21.11
CA SER A 19 -15.18 -10.44 20.58
C SER A 19 -15.41 -10.49 19.08
N TYR A 20 -16.60 -10.11 18.64
CA TYR A 20 -16.83 -9.54 17.32
C TYR A 20 -16.12 -8.18 17.33
N GLY A 21 -14.80 -8.20 17.52
CA GLY A 21 -13.96 -7.04 17.41
C GLY A 21 -14.13 -6.56 15.99
N SER A 22 -14.72 -5.38 15.83
CA SER A 22 -14.61 -4.63 14.59
C SER A 22 -13.17 -4.71 14.11
N CYS A 23 -12.94 -5.01 12.83
CA CYS A 23 -11.60 -5.11 12.29
C CYS A 23 -10.77 -3.87 12.68
N PRO A 24 -9.49 -4.04 13.03
CA PRO A 24 -8.65 -2.88 13.28
C PRO A 24 -8.65 -2.01 12.03
N GLN A 25 -9.01 -0.72 12.18
CA GLN A 25 -9.04 0.23 11.07
C GLN A 25 -7.66 0.40 10.43
N PHE A 26 -6.61 0.25 11.25
CA PHE A 26 -5.21 0.42 10.87
C PHE A 26 -4.39 -0.84 11.27
N PRO A 27 -4.48 -1.94 10.50
CA PRO A 27 -3.66 -3.13 10.73
C PRO A 27 -2.16 -2.80 10.62
N ASN A 28 -1.30 -3.65 11.18
CA ASN A 28 0.15 -3.51 11.10
C ASN A 28 0.67 -2.14 11.56
N ASP A 29 0.02 -1.52 12.55
CA ASP A 29 0.31 -0.18 13.07
C ASP A 29 0.29 0.92 12.00
N THR A 30 -0.46 0.76 10.91
CA THR A 30 -0.54 1.79 9.86
C THR A 30 -1.28 3.05 10.30
N TYR A 31 -1.51 3.27 11.60
CA TYR A 31 -2.00 4.55 12.10
C TYR A 31 -0.87 5.57 12.23
N THR A 32 0.34 5.10 12.55
CA THR A 32 1.50 5.95 12.89
C THR A 32 2.68 5.80 11.95
N LYS A 33 2.76 4.71 11.18
CA LYS A 33 3.88 4.44 10.27
C LYS A 33 3.45 3.75 8.98
N LYS A 34 4.28 3.88 7.96
CA LYS A 34 4.21 3.03 6.77
C LYS A 34 5.00 1.75 7.00
N ASN A 35 4.57 0.66 6.38
CA ASN A 35 5.34 -0.57 6.30
C ASN A 35 5.62 -0.87 4.83
N TRP A 36 6.76 -1.50 4.55
CA TRP A 36 7.05 -1.97 3.20
C TRP A 36 8.00 -3.17 3.25
N TRP A 37 7.96 -3.98 2.19
CA TRP A 37 8.87 -5.11 2.02
C TRP A 37 8.96 -5.49 0.54
N GLU A 38 10.02 -6.21 0.19
CA GLU A 38 10.16 -6.78 -1.15
C GLU A 38 9.33 -8.06 -1.26
N CYS A 39 8.51 -8.16 -2.31
CA CYS A 39 7.61 -9.31 -2.53
C CYS A 39 8.16 -10.40 -3.46
N THR A 40 9.34 -10.18 -4.03
CA THR A 40 10.12 -11.20 -4.73
C THR A 40 11.59 -10.93 -4.50
N GLN A 41 12.39 -11.99 -4.47
CA GLN A 41 13.84 -11.82 -4.55
C GLN A 41 14.21 -11.48 -6.00
N GLY A 42 14.90 -10.35 -6.18
CA GLY A 42 15.37 -9.87 -7.47
C GLY A 42 16.86 -9.51 -7.43
N LYS A 43 17.36 -8.94 -8.53
CA LYS A 43 18.72 -8.36 -8.58
C LYS A 43 18.79 -6.93 -8.07
N VAL A 44 17.63 -6.32 -7.85
CA VAL A 44 17.48 -5.01 -7.22
C VAL A 44 17.16 -5.22 -5.74
N THR A 45 17.88 -4.51 -4.89
CA THR A 45 17.65 -4.46 -3.44
C THR A 45 17.34 -3.03 -3.04
N ILE A 46 16.21 -2.83 -2.39
CA ILE A 46 15.77 -1.53 -1.87
C ILE A 46 16.16 -1.43 -0.40
N SER A 47 16.81 -0.34 -0.04
CA SER A 47 17.23 -0.05 1.34
C SER A 47 16.30 0.94 2.03
N SER A 48 15.63 1.82 1.28
CA SER A 48 14.76 2.84 1.84
C SER A 48 13.61 3.19 0.90
N ILE A 49 12.44 3.44 1.49
CA ILE A 49 11.30 4.07 0.83
C ILE A 49 10.79 5.15 1.76
N ASN A 50 10.74 6.39 1.30
CA ASN A 50 10.25 7.54 2.05
C ASN A 50 9.22 8.31 1.23
N VAL A 51 8.19 8.80 1.90
CA VAL A 51 7.20 9.68 1.31
C VAL A 51 7.45 11.07 1.85
N ILE A 52 7.65 12.03 0.96
CA ILE A 52 8.00 13.40 1.30
C ILE A 52 7.12 14.37 0.52
N THR A 53 6.78 15.47 1.17
CA THR A 53 6.09 16.60 0.56
C THR A 53 6.96 17.29 -0.50
N GLU A 54 6.38 18.21 -1.26
CA GLU A 54 7.11 19.03 -2.24
C GLU A 54 8.28 19.81 -1.59
N ASN A 55 8.11 20.25 -0.34
CA ASN A 55 9.13 20.95 0.44
C ASN A 55 10.20 20.02 1.02
N GLY A 56 10.13 18.71 0.78
CA GLY A 56 11.10 17.72 1.24
C GLY A 56 10.88 17.20 2.67
N ASN A 57 9.84 17.65 3.36
CA ASN A 57 9.49 17.15 4.70
C ASN A 57 8.86 15.76 4.61
N SER A 58 9.16 14.90 5.58
CA SER A 58 8.49 13.60 5.74
C SER A 58 6.98 13.79 5.80
N GLU A 59 6.25 12.94 5.06
CA GLU A 59 4.80 13.00 4.97
C GLU A 59 4.18 11.72 5.52
N TYR A 60 3.36 11.89 6.55
CA TYR A 60 2.50 10.83 7.07
C TYR A 60 1.36 11.44 7.91
N PRO A 61 0.10 10.97 7.79
CA PRO A 61 -0.40 10.05 6.76
C PRO A 61 -0.26 10.65 5.35
N ILE A 62 -0.34 9.81 4.32
CA ILE A 62 -0.11 10.24 2.92
C ILE A 62 -1.33 11.01 2.40
N GLN A 63 -1.13 12.23 1.88
CA GLN A 63 -2.20 13.05 1.30
C GLN A 63 -2.36 12.78 -0.20
N PHE A 64 -3.30 11.94 -0.60
CA PHE A 64 -3.45 11.54 -2.01
C PHE A 64 -4.01 12.64 -2.93
N ARG A 65 -4.66 13.67 -2.39
CA ARG A 65 -5.13 14.83 -3.19
C ARG A 65 -4.06 15.89 -3.47
N LYS A 66 -2.88 15.75 -2.87
CA LYS A 66 -1.75 16.65 -3.11
C LYS A 66 -0.64 15.86 -3.79
N PRO A 67 0.12 16.47 -4.72
CA PRO A 67 1.31 15.82 -5.23
C PRO A 67 2.27 15.53 -4.08
N PHE A 68 2.74 14.29 -4.01
CA PHE A 68 3.77 13.86 -3.06
C PHE A 68 4.91 13.20 -3.81
N TYR A 69 6.06 13.05 -3.14
CA TYR A 69 7.23 12.41 -3.71
C TYR A 69 7.56 11.13 -2.96
N VAL A 70 7.89 10.09 -3.72
CA VAL A 70 8.44 8.85 -3.17
C VAL A 70 9.94 8.85 -3.45
N SER A 71 10.72 8.88 -2.38
CA SER A 71 12.18 8.73 -2.42
C SER A 71 12.54 7.27 -2.17
N ILE A 72 13.29 6.66 -3.08
CA ILE A 72 13.71 5.27 -3.03
C ILE A 72 15.23 5.22 -3.10
N ASP A 73 15.83 4.53 -2.13
CA ASP A 73 17.25 4.18 -2.15
C ASP A 73 17.40 2.67 -2.34
N GLY A 74 18.40 2.28 -3.11
CA GLY A 74 18.69 0.87 -3.33
C GLY A 74 19.92 0.64 -4.20
N VAL A 75 20.08 -0.60 -4.65
CA VAL A 75 21.14 -1.01 -5.56
C VAL A 75 20.57 -1.99 -6.57
N ASN A 76 20.83 -1.76 -7.86
CA ASN A 76 20.59 -2.71 -8.93
C ASN A 76 21.90 -3.48 -9.23
N ASN A 77 21.96 -4.75 -8.85
CA ASN A 77 23.09 -5.64 -9.16
C ASN A 77 22.85 -6.47 -10.44
N GLY A 78 21.77 -6.19 -11.17
CA GLY A 78 21.40 -6.85 -12.40
C GLY A 78 21.61 -5.97 -13.63
N SER A 79 20.84 -6.26 -14.66
CA SER A 79 20.85 -5.51 -15.91
C SER A 79 20.14 -4.16 -15.75
N PRO A 80 20.48 -3.15 -16.57
CA PRO A 80 19.70 -1.92 -16.59
C PRO A 80 18.28 -2.20 -17.10
N PHE A 81 17.27 -1.60 -16.46
CA PHE A 81 15.88 -1.69 -16.91
C PHE A 81 15.69 -0.63 -18.00
N THR A 82 15.54 -1.08 -19.24
CA THR A 82 15.44 -0.20 -20.43
C THR A 82 14.03 -0.15 -20.98
N GLU A 83 13.22 -1.19 -20.73
CA GLU A 83 11.81 -1.26 -21.08
C GLU A 83 10.95 -1.71 -19.88
N PRO A 84 11.01 -1.01 -18.73
CA PRO A 84 10.28 -1.40 -17.53
C PRO A 84 8.76 -1.24 -17.70
N ARG A 85 8.04 -2.32 -17.38
CA ARG A 85 6.57 -2.35 -17.31
C ARG A 85 6.12 -2.41 -15.87
N LEU A 86 5.32 -1.44 -15.46
CA LEU A 86 4.74 -1.32 -14.13
C LEU A 86 3.35 -1.97 -14.10
N SER A 87 3.12 -2.83 -13.13
CA SER A 87 1.78 -3.27 -12.73
C SER A 87 1.58 -2.94 -11.25
N MET A 88 0.46 -2.31 -10.90
CA MET A 88 0.10 -2.02 -9.52
C MET A 88 -1.15 -2.79 -9.12
N THR A 89 -1.13 -3.34 -7.92
CA THR A 89 -2.32 -3.94 -7.30
C THR A 89 -2.60 -3.22 -6.00
N LEU A 90 -3.84 -2.86 -5.77
CA LEU A 90 -4.30 -2.07 -4.62
C LEU A 90 -5.23 -2.93 -3.77
N TRP A 91 -5.07 -2.89 -2.45
CA TRP A 91 -5.96 -3.55 -1.51
C TRP A 91 -6.43 -2.58 -0.42
N THR A 92 -7.65 -2.82 0.05
CA THR A 92 -8.23 -2.25 1.27
C THR A 92 -8.29 -3.30 2.37
N PHE A 93 -8.33 -2.88 3.63
CA PHE A 93 -8.47 -3.80 4.76
C PHE A 93 -9.86 -3.75 5.37
N GLY A 94 -10.37 -4.93 5.76
CA GLY A 94 -11.65 -5.09 6.43
C GLY A 94 -12.84 -5.07 5.48
N GLY A 95 -14.04 -5.14 6.08
CA GLY A 95 -15.30 -5.19 5.35
C GLY A 95 -16.17 -6.36 5.82
N TRP A 96 -17.30 -6.55 5.15
CA TRP A 96 -18.26 -7.62 5.46
C TRP A 96 -17.70 -9.04 5.27
N MET A 97 -16.64 -9.19 4.48
CA MET A 97 -15.93 -10.46 4.24
C MET A 97 -14.86 -10.79 5.30
N GLY A 98 -14.70 -9.94 6.33
CA GLY A 98 -13.80 -10.16 7.45
C GLY A 98 -12.56 -9.25 7.46
N CYS A 99 -11.68 -9.48 8.43
CA CYS A 99 -10.51 -8.64 8.70
C CYS A 99 -9.31 -9.09 7.88
N SER A 100 -9.40 -8.92 6.56
CA SER A 100 -8.35 -9.29 5.62
C SER A 100 -8.15 -8.22 4.56
N TRP A 101 -7.08 -8.36 3.77
CA TRP A 101 -6.82 -7.50 2.62
C TRP A 101 -7.67 -7.96 1.43
N HIS A 102 -8.44 -7.03 0.87
CA HIS A 102 -9.32 -7.25 -0.28
C HIS A 102 -8.86 -6.39 -1.45
N GLU A 103 -8.71 -7.01 -2.62
CA GLU A 103 -8.23 -6.30 -3.81
C GLU A 103 -9.29 -5.30 -4.29
N VAL A 104 -8.85 -4.07 -4.57
CA VAL A 104 -9.69 -3.06 -5.22
C VAL A 104 -9.72 -3.36 -6.71
N PRO A 105 -10.89 -3.60 -7.30
CA PRO A 105 -10.98 -3.93 -8.73
C PRO A 105 -10.65 -2.70 -9.56
N THR A 106 -9.45 -2.67 -10.13
CA THR A 106 -9.00 -1.59 -11.03
C THR A 106 -9.33 -1.87 -12.50
N PHE A 107 -9.93 -3.03 -12.80
CA PHE A 107 -10.32 -3.45 -14.15
C PHE A 107 -9.18 -3.37 -15.18
N GLY A 108 -7.95 -3.62 -14.73
CA GLY A 108 -6.76 -3.61 -15.58
C GLY A 108 -6.14 -2.23 -15.83
N MET A 109 -6.72 -1.14 -15.30
CA MET A 109 -6.19 0.23 -15.47
C MET A 109 -4.75 0.38 -14.98
N LEU A 110 -4.35 -0.42 -13.99
CA LEU A 110 -3.02 -0.33 -13.38
C LEU A 110 -2.04 -1.43 -13.86
N ASN A 111 -2.36 -2.15 -14.94
CA ASN A 111 -1.55 -3.27 -15.44
C ASN A 111 -0.69 -2.89 -16.65
N ASN A 112 0.55 -3.40 -16.69
CA ASN A 112 1.46 -3.28 -17.84
C ASN A 112 1.68 -1.83 -18.36
N LEU A 113 1.66 -0.87 -17.43
CA LEU A 113 1.95 0.53 -17.69
C LEU A 113 3.43 0.71 -18.06
N ASP A 114 3.73 1.74 -18.85
CA ASP A 114 5.11 2.13 -19.16
C ASP A 114 5.71 2.84 -17.93
N ALA A 115 6.57 2.18 -17.17
CA ALA A 115 7.05 2.73 -15.90
C ALA A 115 7.76 4.09 -16.09
N CYS A 116 8.39 4.31 -17.25
CA CYS A 116 9.08 5.55 -17.59
C CYS A 116 8.11 6.72 -17.75
N LYS A 117 6.91 6.46 -18.27
CA LYS A 117 5.83 7.46 -18.39
C LYS A 117 5.11 7.71 -17.06
N TYR A 118 5.19 6.77 -16.13
CA TYR A 118 4.51 6.80 -14.83
C TYR A 118 5.47 7.05 -13.66
N GLY A 119 6.59 7.74 -13.90
CA GLY A 119 7.42 8.35 -12.86
C GLY A 119 8.76 7.65 -12.56
N ALA A 120 9.05 6.50 -13.15
CA ALA A 120 10.38 5.92 -13.05
C ALA A 120 11.40 6.72 -13.89
N GLN A 121 12.57 7.00 -13.33
CA GLN A 121 13.68 7.57 -14.09
C GLN A 121 14.30 6.47 -14.95
N CYS A 122 14.04 6.52 -16.26
CA CYS A 122 14.52 5.52 -17.20
C CYS A 122 15.73 5.99 -18.01
N PRO A 123 16.66 5.06 -18.34
CA PRO A 123 16.71 3.68 -17.86
C PRO A 123 17.02 3.61 -16.36
N ILE A 124 16.54 2.57 -15.66
CA ILE A 124 16.97 2.31 -14.27
C ILE A 124 18.35 1.67 -14.35
N PRO A 125 19.43 2.38 -13.99
CA PRO A 125 20.79 1.90 -14.25
C PRO A 125 21.17 0.76 -13.30
N THR A 126 22.20 0.00 -13.67
CA THR A 126 22.94 -0.84 -12.74
C THR A 126 23.71 0.03 -11.75
N GLY A 127 23.88 -0.43 -10.51
CA GLY A 127 24.55 0.29 -9.44
C GLY A 127 23.57 0.97 -8.48
N LYS A 128 24.01 2.09 -7.87
CA LYS A 128 23.21 2.79 -6.85
C LYS A 128 21.94 3.39 -7.47
N ILE A 129 20.82 3.15 -6.81
CA ILE A 129 19.52 3.77 -7.08
C ILE A 129 19.28 4.84 -6.02
N ASN A 130 19.04 6.07 -6.46
CA ASN A 130 18.53 7.16 -5.65
C ASN A 130 17.51 7.89 -6.52
N VAL A 131 16.24 7.53 -6.35
CA VAL A 131 15.16 8.02 -7.21
C VAL A 131 14.17 8.78 -6.35
N LYS A 132 13.80 9.99 -6.82
CA LYS A 132 12.69 10.77 -6.29
C LYS A 132 11.61 10.82 -7.37
N ALA A 133 10.56 10.03 -7.21
CA ALA A 133 9.42 9.97 -8.13
C ALA A 133 8.30 10.89 -7.62
N LYS A 134 7.79 11.79 -8.47
CA LYS A 134 6.59 12.58 -8.17
C LYS A 134 5.36 11.73 -8.46
N ILE A 135 4.50 11.56 -7.46
CA ILE A 135 3.17 10.97 -7.62
C ILE A 135 2.16 12.11 -7.55
N ASP A 136 1.50 12.36 -8.68
CA ASP A 136 0.40 13.31 -8.78
C ASP A 136 -0.85 12.56 -9.21
N ALA A 137 -1.64 12.20 -8.20
CA ALA A 137 -2.82 11.39 -8.40
C ALA A 137 -4.10 12.23 -8.59
N SER A 138 -3.98 13.56 -8.58
CA SER A 138 -5.10 14.48 -8.84
C SER A 138 -5.79 14.24 -10.20
N ARG A 139 -5.12 13.56 -11.12
CA ARG A 139 -5.58 13.29 -12.48
C ARG A 139 -6.43 12.03 -12.62
N ASP A 140 -6.37 11.08 -11.68
CA ASP A 140 -7.04 9.77 -11.77
C ASP A 140 -8.30 9.69 -10.89
N THR A 141 -9.23 10.63 -11.11
CA THR A 141 -10.43 10.85 -10.28
C THR A 141 -11.30 9.59 -10.08
N MET A 142 -11.35 8.70 -11.07
CA MET A 142 -12.13 7.46 -11.02
C MET A 142 -11.57 6.46 -9.99
N LEU A 143 -10.25 6.28 -9.90
CA LEU A 143 -9.64 5.39 -8.91
C LEU A 143 -9.87 5.95 -7.50
N PHE A 144 -9.70 7.27 -7.31
CA PHE A 144 -9.92 7.92 -6.02
C PHE A 144 -11.35 7.85 -5.52
N SER A 145 -12.33 7.83 -6.42
CA SER A 145 -13.74 7.68 -6.03
C SER A 145 -14.03 6.36 -5.30
N LEU A 146 -13.20 5.33 -5.51
CA LEU A 146 -13.32 4.04 -4.84
C LEU A 146 -12.61 4.01 -3.47
N LEU A 147 -11.79 5.01 -3.16
CA LEU A 147 -10.94 5.03 -1.97
C LEU A 147 -11.59 5.82 -0.83
N LYS A 148 -11.92 5.11 0.25
CA LYS A 148 -12.34 5.71 1.52
C LYS A 148 -11.28 6.67 2.07
N ASN A 149 -11.72 7.83 2.54
CA ASN A 149 -10.86 8.73 3.28
C ASN A 149 -10.42 8.08 4.61
N ASN A 150 -9.24 8.46 5.08
CA ASN A 150 -8.72 8.07 6.38
C ASN A 150 -8.71 6.54 6.62
N ALA A 151 -8.15 5.83 5.64
CA ALA A 151 -8.10 4.37 5.61
C ALA A 151 -6.70 3.86 5.31
N THR A 152 -6.43 2.61 5.68
CA THR A 152 -5.21 1.91 5.28
C THR A 152 -5.34 1.35 3.88
N TYR A 153 -4.26 1.41 3.13
CA TYR A 153 -4.13 0.79 1.81
C TYR A 153 -2.85 -0.01 1.75
N GLN A 154 -2.92 -1.15 1.05
CA GLN A 154 -1.75 -1.88 0.60
C GLN A 154 -1.62 -1.70 -0.91
N VAL A 155 -0.42 -1.40 -1.39
CA VAL A 155 -0.10 -1.32 -2.81
C VAL A 155 1.08 -2.22 -3.10
N ARG A 156 0.96 -3.05 -4.13
CA ARG A 156 2.07 -3.79 -4.71
C ARG A 156 2.50 -3.07 -5.96
N TYR A 157 3.74 -2.59 -5.98
CA TYR A 157 4.41 -2.12 -7.18
C TYR A 157 5.22 -3.28 -7.75
N PHE A 158 4.88 -3.69 -8.98
CA PHE A 158 5.56 -4.77 -9.68
C PHE A 158 6.09 -4.26 -11.01
N ILE A 159 7.41 -4.10 -11.11
CA ILE A 159 8.08 -3.71 -12.34
C ILE A 159 8.73 -4.94 -12.94
N THR A 160 8.50 -5.18 -14.23
CA THR A 160 9.20 -6.21 -15.02
C THR A 160 9.84 -5.53 -16.23
N ASP A 161 11.15 -5.68 -16.42
CA ASP A 161 11.80 -5.24 -17.65
C ASP A 161 11.44 -6.19 -18.78
N LYS A 162 10.93 -5.66 -19.90
CA LYS A 162 10.57 -6.51 -21.05
C LYS A 162 11.75 -7.19 -21.72
N LYS A 163 12.93 -6.57 -21.66
CA LYS A 163 14.11 -7.01 -22.41
C LYS A 163 14.86 -8.12 -21.67
N THR A 164 14.98 -8.01 -20.35
CA THR A 164 15.75 -8.96 -19.52
C THR A 164 14.88 -9.86 -18.66
N ASN A 165 13.57 -9.54 -18.53
CA ASN A 165 12.63 -10.19 -17.62
C ASN A 165 13.02 -10.07 -16.13
N GLU A 166 13.95 -9.17 -15.80
CA GLU A 166 14.27 -8.82 -14.42
C GLU A 166 13.13 -8.07 -13.76
N LYS A 167 13.01 -8.22 -12.43
CA LYS A 167 11.83 -7.82 -11.67
C LYS A 167 12.20 -6.99 -10.44
N ILE A 168 11.35 -6.02 -10.14
CA ILE A 168 11.32 -5.28 -8.87
C ILE A 168 9.91 -5.46 -8.30
N CYS A 169 9.80 -5.89 -7.05
CA CYS A 169 8.50 -6.11 -6.39
C CYS A 169 8.55 -5.51 -5.00
N VAL A 170 7.70 -4.53 -4.74
CA VAL A 170 7.56 -3.91 -3.42
C VAL A 170 6.10 -3.91 -3.02
N ILE A 171 5.82 -4.28 -1.78
CA ILE A 171 4.54 -3.99 -1.14
C ILE A 171 4.74 -2.84 -0.17
N VAL A 172 3.85 -1.85 -0.21
CA VAL A 172 3.77 -0.74 0.73
C VAL A 172 2.39 -0.75 1.39
N GLN A 173 2.36 -0.56 2.70
CA GLN A 173 1.14 -0.34 3.48
C GLN A 173 1.20 1.01 4.18
N ALA A 174 0.17 1.82 4.03
CA ALA A 174 0.11 3.14 4.66
C ALA A 174 -1.34 3.61 4.88
N ARG A 175 -1.53 4.46 5.89
CA ARG A 175 -2.75 5.28 6.02
C ARG A 175 -2.70 6.44 5.04
N CYS A 176 -3.79 6.60 4.30
CA CYS A 176 -3.94 7.64 3.31
C CYS A 176 -5.18 8.50 3.62
N LEU A 177 -5.03 9.80 3.41
CA LEU A 177 -6.11 10.77 3.40
C LEU A 177 -6.47 11.08 1.94
N THR A 178 -7.74 10.84 1.59
CA THR A 178 -8.28 11.07 0.24
C THR A 178 -9.16 12.31 0.18
N GLU A 179 -9.26 13.07 1.29
CA GLU A 179 -9.90 14.38 1.41
C GLU A 179 -8.92 15.34 2.09
N GLU A 180 -9.21 16.65 2.06
CA GLU A 180 -8.40 17.61 2.82
C GLU A 180 -8.55 17.37 4.33
N THR A 181 -7.42 17.25 5.01
CA THR A 181 -7.34 17.00 6.47
C THR A 181 -8.21 17.96 7.26
N THR A 182 -9.15 17.43 8.04
CA THR A 182 -9.86 18.19 9.08
C THR A 182 -9.17 17.99 10.43
N SER A 183 -9.46 18.82 11.43
CA SER A 183 -8.86 18.68 12.77
C SER A 183 -9.12 17.34 13.45
N LYS A 184 -10.06 16.53 12.95
CA LYS A 184 -10.39 15.19 13.44
C LYS A 184 -9.52 14.08 12.84
N ASP A 185 -8.73 14.39 11.82
CA ASP A 185 -7.89 13.42 11.09
C ASP A 185 -6.43 13.39 11.58
N ILE A 186 -6.04 14.36 12.43
CA ILE A 186 -4.70 14.53 13.02
C ILE A 186 -4.52 13.64 14.24
#